data_AF-A0A2V5S7S6-F1
#
_entry.id   AF-A0A2V5S7S6-F1
#
_cell.length_a   1.000
_cell.length_b   1.000
_cell.length_c   1.000
_cell.angle_alpha   90.00
_cell.angle_beta   90.00
_cell.angle_gamma   90.00
#
_symmetry.space_group_name_H-M   'P 1'
#
loop_
_entity.id
_entity.type
_entity.pdbx_description
1 polymer ?
#
loop_
_entity_poly.entity_id
_entity_poly.type
_entity_poly.pdbx_seq_one_letter_code
_entity_poly.pdbx_strand_id
1 'polypeptide(L)'
;AAIEILPKDGGSLGTWLVSDGLGAPQTFSCGGRTWMITLRPARYYKPYSVTLQKFTHEKYAGTDPKNFSSKVTLMDSERSVDRDVLIYMNHPLRYRGETFYQAGFQPDDSATILQVVHNPSFIAPYVACVIVAAGLLVQFGFHLVGFSRQRRSAIA
;
A
#
# COMPACT_ATOMS: atom_id res chain seq x y z
N ALA A 1 -2.88 -15.46 -24.48
CA ALA A 1 -3.63 -14.98 -25.66
C ALA A 1 -2.77 -15.20 -26.90
N ALA A 2 -3.36 -15.46 -28.07
CA ALA A 2 -2.65 -15.52 -29.34
C ALA A 2 -2.89 -14.21 -30.10
N ILE A 3 -1.84 -13.62 -30.66
CA ILE A 3 -1.89 -12.35 -31.38
C ILE A 3 -1.32 -12.58 -32.78
N GLU A 4 -2.10 -12.27 -33.80
CA GLU A 4 -1.66 -12.29 -35.20
C GLU A 4 -1.20 -10.90 -35.63
N ILE A 5 -0.11 -10.81 -36.38
CA ILE A 5 0.47 -9.54 -36.82
C ILE A 5 0.24 -9.34 -38.32
N LEU A 6 -0.50 -8.29 -38.65
CA LEU A 6 -0.88 -7.92 -40.01
C LEU A 6 -0.24 -6.56 -40.36
N PRO A 7 0.83 -6.51 -41.20
CA PRO A 7 1.39 -5.28 -41.76
C PRO A 7 0.40 -4.58 -42.70
N LYS A 8 0.60 -3.28 -42.91
CA LYS A 8 -0.21 -2.49 -43.86
C LYS A 8 0.00 -2.91 -45.31
N ASP A 9 1.17 -3.44 -45.65
CA ASP A 9 1.57 -3.81 -47.01
C ASP A 9 0.99 -5.17 -47.44
N GLY A 10 0.20 -5.81 -46.58
CA GLY A 10 -0.50 -7.07 -46.83
C GLY A 10 0.28 -8.31 -46.40
N GLY A 11 -0.47 -9.34 -45.96
CA GLY A 11 0.05 -10.66 -45.57
C GLY A 11 0.30 -10.81 -44.07
N SER A 12 -0.05 -11.97 -43.49
CA SER A 12 0.21 -12.25 -42.07
C SER A 12 1.70 -12.57 -41.84
N LEU A 13 2.30 -11.95 -40.82
CA LEU A 13 3.67 -12.28 -40.40
C LEU A 13 3.74 -13.52 -39.49
N GLY A 14 2.58 -14.01 -39.02
CA GLY A 14 2.47 -15.15 -38.13
C GLY A 14 1.64 -14.85 -36.88
N THR A 15 1.59 -15.83 -35.99
CA THR A 15 0.85 -15.77 -34.73
C THR A 15 1.79 -15.96 -33.55
N TRP A 16 1.76 -15.01 -32.63
CA TRP A 16 2.55 -15.01 -31.41
C TRP A 16 1.68 -15.41 -30.23
N LEU A 17 2.13 -16.41 -29.46
CA LEU A 17 1.54 -16.69 -28.16
C LEU A 17 2.08 -15.66 -27.17
N VAL A 18 1.18 -14.90 -26.56
CA VAL A 18 1.50 -13.87 -25.58
C VAL A 18 0.89 -14.28 -24.24
N SER A 19 1.76 -14.52 -23.26
CA SER A 19 1.44 -15.08 -21.95
C SER A 19 2.41 -14.52 -20.91
N ASP A 20 1.90 -14.29 -19.69
CA ASP A 20 2.72 -13.85 -18.55
C ASP A 20 3.76 -14.92 -18.15
N GLY A 21 3.51 -16.19 -18.49
CA GLY A 21 4.42 -17.31 -18.20
C GLY A 21 5.59 -17.51 -19.16
N LEU A 22 5.71 -16.71 -20.24
CA LEU A 22 6.78 -16.90 -21.25
C LEU A 22 8.17 -16.46 -20.77
N GLY A 23 8.25 -15.69 -19.68
CA GLY A 23 9.52 -15.30 -19.04
C GLY A 23 10.42 -14.34 -19.83
N ALA A 24 10.24 -14.23 -21.15
CA ALA A 24 10.96 -13.32 -22.02
C ALA A 24 10.03 -12.64 -23.04
N PRO A 25 10.28 -11.37 -23.40
CA PRO A 25 9.57 -10.72 -24.49
C PRO A 25 9.84 -11.43 -25.82
N GLN A 26 8.82 -11.51 -26.66
CA GLN A 26 8.97 -12.01 -28.03
C GLN A 26 9.25 -10.84 -28.97
N THR A 27 10.04 -11.08 -30.02
CA THR A 27 10.38 -10.05 -31.01
C THR A 27 9.92 -10.45 -32.40
N PHE A 28 9.60 -9.46 -33.22
CA PHE A 28 9.30 -9.65 -34.64
C PHE A 28 9.77 -8.43 -35.44
N SER A 29 10.07 -8.63 -36.73
CA SER A 29 10.51 -7.54 -37.61
C SER A 29 9.38 -7.16 -38.56
N CYS A 30 9.05 -5.88 -38.63
CA CYS A 30 8.02 -5.34 -39.53
C CYS A 30 8.31 -3.88 -39.88
N GLY A 31 8.18 -3.51 -41.16
CA GLY A 31 8.41 -2.13 -41.63
C GLY A 31 9.83 -1.62 -41.36
N GLY A 32 10.85 -2.47 -41.50
CA GLY A 32 12.25 -2.12 -41.26
C GLY A 32 12.62 -1.87 -39.79
N ARG A 33 11.74 -2.22 -38.84
CA ARG A 33 11.98 -2.11 -37.39
C ARG A 33 11.79 -3.45 -36.70
N THR A 34 12.55 -3.68 -35.64
CA THR A 34 12.34 -4.80 -34.72
C THR A 34 11.43 -4.34 -33.59
N TRP A 35 10.32 -5.04 -33.43
CA TRP A 35 9.32 -4.80 -32.40
C TRP A 35 9.41 -5.86 -31.32
N MET A 36 8.96 -5.50 -30.12
CA MET A 36 8.92 -6.38 -28.97
C MET A 36 7.48 -6.46 -28.43
N ILE A 37 7.00 -7.67 -28.18
CA ILE A 37 5.67 -7.95 -27.65
C ILE A 37 5.78 -8.73 -26.34
N THR A 38 5.01 -8.31 -25.35
CA THR A 38 4.99 -8.92 -24.01
C THR A 38 3.62 -8.72 -23.37
N LEU A 39 3.14 -9.73 -22.64
CA LEU A 39 2.01 -9.57 -21.73
C LEU A 39 2.57 -9.18 -20.37
N ARG A 40 2.04 -8.11 -19.78
CA ARG A 40 2.38 -7.73 -18.42
C ARG A 40 1.15 -7.21 -17.68
N PRO A 41 1.11 -7.29 -16.35
CA PRO A 41 0.09 -6.60 -15.56
C PRO A 41 0.02 -5.11 -15.91
N ALA A 42 -1.20 -4.57 -15.92
CA ALA A 42 -1.40 -3.14 -16.10
C ALA A 42 -0.68 -2.37 -14.99
N ARG A 43 0.10 -1.34 -15.36
CA ARG A 43 0.77 -0.47 -14.40
C ARG A 43 -0.12 0.73 -14.10
N TYR A 44 -0.39 0.95 -12.82
CA TYR A 44 -1.13 2.10 -12.34
C TYR A 44 -0.16 3.12 -11.74
N TYR A 45 0.06 4.20 -12.47
CA TYR A 45 0.92 5.29 -12.01
C TYR A 45 0.16 6.17 -10.99
N LYS A 46 0.89 6.63 -9.98
CA LYS A 46 0.36 7.49 -8.92
C LYS A 46 0.91 8.92 -9.10
N PRO A 47 0.19 9.97 -8.63
CA PRO A 47 0.65 11.37 -8.71
C PRO A 47 1.73 11.70 -7.66
N TYR A 48 2.43 10.69 -7.14
CA TYR A 48 3.50 10.80 -6.16
C TYR A 48 4.51 9.69 -6.38
N SER A 49 5.74 9.89 -5.88
CA SER A 49 6.80 8.90 -5.88
C SER A 49 7.22 8.54 -4.46
N VAL A 50 7.64 7.29 -4.30
CA VAL A 50 8.23 6.76 -3.06
C VAL A 50 9.60 6.22 -3.42
N THR A 51 10.64 6.81 -2.85
CA THR A 51 12.03 6.40 -3.09
C THR A 51 12.60 5.78 -1.84
N LEU A 52 13.14 4.57 -1.94
CA LEU A 52 13.86 3.94 -0.84
C LEU A 52 15.20 4.65 -0.61
N GLN A 53 15.39 5.20 0.58
CA GLN A 53 16.66 5.80 1.00
C GLN A 53 17.56 4.79 1.69
N LYS A 54 16.97 3.99 2.60
CA LYS A 54 17.70 2.98 3.36
C LYS A 54 16.77 1.87 3.79
N PHE A 55 17.17 0.63 3.52
CA PHE A 55 16.57 -0.54 4.14
C PHE A 55 17.42 -0.97 5.35
N THR A 56 16.78 -1.45 6.41
CA THR A 56 17.45 -1.96 7.60
C THR A 56 16.75 -3.22 8.09
N HIS A 57 17.54 -4.26 8.25
CA HIS A 57 17.13 -5.59 8.66
C HIS A 57 17.90 -5.96 9.92
N GLU A 58 17.24 -5.92 11.07
CA GLU A 58 17.79 -6.41 12.32
C GLU A 58 17.37 -7.86 12.55
N LYS A 59 18.35 -8.73 12.81
CA LYS A 59 18.14 -10.12 13.20
C LYS A 59 18.47 -10.30 14.67
N TYR A 60 17.79 -11.24 15.32
CA TYR A 60 18.28 -11.76 16.61
C TYR A 60 19.49 -12.66 16.38
N ALA A 61 20.33 -12.84 17.40
CA ALA A 61 21.43 -13.79 17.33
C ALA A 61 20.86 -15.22 17.24
N GLY A 62 20.93 -15.83 16.04
CA GLY A 62 20.53 -17.22 15.79
C GLY A 62 19.07 -17.44 15.39
N THR A 63 18.24 -16.41 15.23
CA THR A 63 16.83 -16.54 14.79
C THR A 63 16.42 -15.48 13.76
N ASP A 64 15.29 -15.77 13.12
CA ASP A 64 14.58 -14.93 12.15
C ASP A 64 14.07 -13.61 12.80
N PRO A 65 13.62 -12.63 11.99
CA PRO A 65 13.99 -11.22 12.11
C PRO A 65 13.37 -10.48 13.31
N LYS A 66 14.16 -9.59 13.91
CA LYS A 66 13.78 -8.70 15.01
C LYS A 66 13.00 -7.49 14.53
N ASN A 67 13.46 -6.85 13.45
CA ASN A 67 12.83 -5.67 12.90
C ASN A 67 13.21 -5.45 11.44
N PHE A 68 12.25 -4.96 10.67
CA PHE A 68 12.46 -4.46 9.32
C PHE A 68 12.03 -3.01 9.26
N SER A 69 12.87 -2.17 8.68
CA SER A 69 12.49 -0.80 8.40
C SER A 69 12.99 -0.33 7.05
N SER A 70 12.12 0.43 6.38
CA SER A 70 12.38 1.09 5.11
C SER A 70 12.23 2.58 5.34
N LYS A 71 13.35 3.30 5.32
CA LYS A 71 13.34 4.76 5.25
C LYS A 71 13.08 5.14 3.80
N VAL A 72 11.94 5.78 3.55
CA VAL A 72 11.52 6.20 2.21
C VAL A 72 11.29 7.70 2.17
N THR A 73 11.61 8.33 1.04
CA THR A 73 11.21 9.72 0.76
C THR A 73 9.93 9.69 -0.06
N LEU A 74 8.89 10.34 0.46
CA LEU A 74 7.62 10.54 -0.22
C LEU A 74 7.61 11.92 -0.86
N MET A 75 7.45 11.96 -2.18
CA MET A 75 7.37 13.21 -2.95
C MET A 75 6.04 13.29 -3.69
N ASP A 76 5.32 14.39 -3.52
CA ASP A 76 4.06 14.71 -4.20
C ASP A 76 4.03 16.20 -4.52
N SER A 77 4.22 16.53 -5.80
CA SER A 77 4.27 17.93 -6.26
C SER A 77 2.92 18.62 -6.19
N GLU A 78 1.80 17.89 -6.35
CA GLU A 78 0.45 18.45 -6.29
C GLU A 78 0.10 18.93 -4.87
N ARG A 79 0.64 18.26 -3.85
CA ARG A 79 0.39 18.58 -2.43
C ARG A 79 1.58 19.24 -1.73
N SER A 80 2.63 19.57 -2.48
CA SER A 80 3.90 20.11 -1.95
C SER A 80 4.45 19.28 -0.80
N VAL A 81 4.39 17.95 -0.93
CA VAL A 81 4.94 17.02 0.07
C VAL A 81 6.32 16.58 -0.40
N ASP A 82 7.31 16.78 0.45
CA ASP A 82 8.64 16.18 0.36
C ASP A 82 9.08 15.85 1.78
N ARG A 83 9.03 14.57 2.15
CA ARG A 83 9.36 14.14 3.50
C ARG A 83 9.88 12.73 3.56
N ASP A 84 10.78 12.51 4.51
CA ASP A 84 11.22 11.18 4.89
C ASP A 84 10.21 10.53 5.84
N VAL A 85 9.90 9.27 5.59
CA VAL A 85 9.03 8.43 6.42
C VAL A 85 9.72 7.11 6.68
N LEU A 86 9.67 6.65 7.93
CA LEU A 86 10.11 5.32 8.30
C LEU A 86 8.91 4.38 8.29
N ILE A 87 8.93 3.38 7.41
CA ILE A 87 7.97 2.28 7.40
C ILE A 87 8.60 1.12 8.14
N TYR A 88 7.97 0.60 9.18
CA TYR A 88 8.47 -0.54 9.94
C TYR A 88 7.33 -1.41 10.48
N MET A 89 7.66 -2.47 11.20
CA MET A 89 6.67 -3.42 11.72
C MET A 89 5.54 -2.70 12.48
N ASN A 90 4.30 -2.97 12.09
CA ASN A 90 3.07 -2.37 12.62
C ASN A 90 2.93 -0.84 12.47
N HIS A 91 3.87 -0.21 11.77
CA HIS A 91 3.86 1.23 11.47
C HIS A 91 3.93 1.46 9.95
N PRO A 92 2.81 1.24 9.24
CA PRO A 92 2.75 1.48 7.81
C PRO A 92 2.68 2.97 7.49
N LEU A 93 3.16 3.36 6.31
CA LEU A 93 2.90 4.68 5.75
C LEU A 93 1.45 4.73 5.24
N ARG A 94 0.69 5.74 5.66
CA ARG A 94 -0.66 6.01 5.14
C ARG A 94 -0.64 7.30 4.35
N TYR A 95 -0.99 7.23 3.07
CA TYR A 95 -0.97 8.40 2.18
C TYR A 95 -2.02 8.28 1.07
N ARG A 96 -2.74 9.38 0.79
CA ARG A 96 -3.78 9.47 -0.27
C ARG A 96 -4.77 8.31 -0.31
N GLY A 97 -5.19 7.81 0.86
CA GLY A 97 -6.14 6.70 0.98
C GLY A 97 -5.54 5.31 0.78
N GLU A 98 -4.22 5.21 0.65
CA GLU A 98 -3.49 3.95 0.56
C GLU A 98 -2.64 3.73 1.81
N THR A 99 -2.38 2.47 2.12
CA THR A 99 -1.52 2.03 3.21
C THR A 99 -0.41 1.15 2.65
N PHE A 100 0.84 1.54 2.95
CA PHE A 100 2.07 0.89 2.52
C PHE A 100 2.65 0.10 3.68
N TYR A 101 2.55 -1.23 3.59
CA TYR A 101 3.11 -2.17 4.54
C TYR A 101 4.45 -2.68 4.06
N GLN A 102 5.38 -2.85 5.00
CA GLN A 102 6.59 -3.62 4.76
C GLN A 102 6.22 -5.10 4.57
N ALA A 103 6.35 -5.62 3.36
CA ALA A 103 5.98 -7.01 3.04
C ALA A 103 7.18 -7.92 2.82
N GLY A 104 8.31 -7.36 2.39
CA GLY A 104 9.54 -8.13 2.19
C GLY A 104 10.70 -7.26 1.74
N PHE A 105 11.77 -7.93 1.32
CA PHE A 105 13.00 -7.33 0.84
C PHE A 105 13.73 -8.34 -0.06
N GLN A 106 14.67 -7.87 -0.87
CA GLN A 106 15.51 -8.77 -1.64
C GLN A 106 16.59 -9.41 -0.77
N PRO A 107 17.04 -10.65 -1.07
CA PRO A 107 18.04 -11.35 -0.25
C PRO A 107 19.37 -10.61 -0.06
N ASP A 108 19.70 -9.69 -0.97
CA ASP A 108 20.90 -8.84 -0.93
C ASP A 108 20.67 -7.50 -0.22
N ASP A 109 19.51 -7.32 0.44
CA ASP A 109 19.08 -6.10 1.13
C ASP A 109 19.08 -4.83 0.24
N SER A 110 19.14 -4.97 -1.09
CA SER A 110 19.21 -3.84 -2.04
C SER A 110 17.86 -3.14 -2.27
N ALA A 111 16.76 -3.85 -2.01
CA ALA A 111 15.42 -3.37 -2.29
C ALA A 111 14.41 -3.83 -1.23
N THR A 112 13.41 -3.00 -1.00
CA THR A 112 12.23 -3.34 -0.19
C THR A 112 11.05 -3.69 -1.08
N ILE A 113 10.24 -4.63 -0.62
CA ILE A 113 8.95 -4.97 -1.18
C ILE A 113 7.88 -4.38 -0.26
N LEU A 114 7.11 -3.43 -0.79
CA LEU A 114 5.98 -2.82 -0.10
C LEU A 114 4.67 -3.40 -0.63
N GLN A 115 3.79 -3.81 0.27
CA GLN A 115 2.41 -4.15 -0.06
C GLN A 115 1.53 -2.90 0.08
N VAL A 116 0.83 -2.56 -0.99
CA VAL A 116 -0.02 -1.37 -1.04
C VAL A 116 -1.49 -1.81 -0.99
N VAL A 117 -2.24 -1.25 -0.05
CA VAL A 117 -3.66 -1.53 0.13
C VAL A 117 -4.45 -0.23 0.07
N HIS A 118 -5.51 -0.19 -0.73
CA HIS A 118 -6.46 0.91 -0.72
C HIS A 118 -7.30 0.84 0.56
N ASN A 119 -7.05 1.75 1.50
CA ASN A 119 -7.70 1.78 2.81
C ASN A 119 -8.02 3.24 3.22
N PRO A 120 -9.07 3.85 2.62
CA PRO A 120 -9.48 5.20 2.96
C PRO A 120 -10.08 5.30 4.37
N SER A 121 -10.63 4.20 4.89
CA SER A 121 -11.36 4.15 6.17
C SER A 121 -10.52 3.66 7.35
N PHE A 122 -9.20 3.81 7.29
CA PHE A 122 -8.30 3.32 8.34
C PHE A 122 -8.58 3.93 9.73
N ILE A 123 -9.23 5.10 9.78
CA ILE A 123 -9.62 5.78 11.02
C ILE A 123 -10.93 5.25 11.62
N ALA A 124 -11.73 4.47 10.87
CA ALA A 124 -13.06 4.05 11.29
C ALA A 124 -13.07 3.30 12.63
N PRO A 125 -12.14 2.36 12.92
CA PRO A 125 -12.09 1.71 14.22
C PRO A 125 -11.89 2.69 15.38
N TYR A 126 -11.06 3.72 15.19
CA TYR A 126 -10.80 4.74 16.21
C TYR A 126 -12.02 5.61 16.47
N VAL A 127 -12.73 6.01 15.41
CA VAL A 127 -13.99 6.77 15.52
C VAL A 127 -15.05 5.96 16.26
N ALA A 128 -15.17 4.65 15.96
CA ALA A 128 -16.10 3.77 16.66
C ALA A 128 -15.79 3.69 18.17
N CYS A 129 -14.52 3.56 18.56
CA CYS A 129 -14.11 3.57 19.96
C CYS A 129 -14.49 4.88 20.66
N VAL A 130 -14.31 6.03 20.01
CA VAL A 130 -14.70 7.34 20.56
C VAL A 130 -16.20 7.44 20.75
N ILE A 131 -17.00 6.99 19.78
CA ILE A 131 -18.47 6.99 19.88
C ILE A 131 -18.93 6.13 21.07
N VAL A 132 -18.38 4.92 21.21
CA VAL A 132 -18.71 4.02 22.32
C VAL A 132 -18.32 4.65 23.67
N ALA A 133 -17.10 5.19 23.77
CA ALA A 133 -16.64 5.85 25.00
C ALA A 133 -17.53 7.05 25.38
N ALA A 134 -17.92 7.87 24.41
CA ALA A 134 -18.82 9.00 24.64
C ALA A 134 -20.21 8.54 25.09
N GLY A 135 -20.77 7.51 24.46
CA GLY A 135 -22.06 6.93 24.86
C GLY A 135 -22.05 6.41 26.29
N LEU A 136 -20.99 5.70 26.68
CA LEU A 136 -20.82 5.23 28.06
C LEU A 136 -20.70 6.39 29.05
N LEU A 137 -19.90 7.42 28.75
CA LEU A 137 -19.75 8.60 29.61
C LEU A 137 -21.10 9.30 29.85
N VAL A 138 -21.92 9.44 28.82
CA VAL A 138 -23.27 10.02 28.92
C VAL A 138 -24.17 9.15 29.79
N GLN A 139 -24.19 7.83 29.56
CA GLN A 139 -25.00 6.89 30.34
C GLN A 139 -24.63 6.90 31.83
N PHE A 140 -23.34 6.82 32.15
CA PHE A 140 -22.85 6.89 33.53
C PHE A 140 -23.12 8.25 34.17
N GLY A 141 -22.97 9.35 33.41
CA GLY A 141 -23.27 10.69 33.86
C GLY A 141 -24.73 10.87 34.29
N PHE A 142 -25.68 10.42 33.46
CA PHE A 142 -27.11 10.47 33.81
C PHE A 142 -27.43 9.67 35.08
N HIS A 143 -26.89 8.46 35.21
CA HIS A 143 -27.12 7.62 36.38
C HIS A 143 -26.53 8.24 37.66
N LEU A 144 -25.31 8.80 37.58
CA LEU A 144 -24.65 9.44 38.70
C LEU A 144 -25.39 10.68 39.20
N VAL A 145 -25.83 11.56 38.28
CA VAL A 145 -26.61 12.76 38.61
C VAL A 145 -27.97 12.36 39.19
N GLY A 146 -28.63 11.36 38.61
CA GLY A 146 -29.90 10.83 39.13
C GLY A 146 -29.76 10.33 40.57
N PHE A 147 -28.74 9.52 40.85
CA PHE A 147 -28.46 9.01 42.19
C PHE A 147 -28.10 10.12 43.20
N SER A 148 -27.28 11.09 42.78
CA SER A 148 -26.90 12.23 43.62
C SER A 148 -28.11 13.09 44.01
N ARG A 149 -29.04 13.33 43.07
CA ARG A 149 -30.29 14.06 43.36
C ARG A 149 -31.20 13.29 44.33
N GLN A 150 -31.36 11.98 44.14
CA GLN A 150 -32.16 11.15 45.03
C GLN A 150 -31.61 11.12 46.47
N ARG A 151 -30.29 10.99 46.65
CA ARG A 151 -29.68 11.06 47.99
C ARG A 151 -29.87 12.41 48.66
N ARG A 152 -29.78 13.51 47.90
CA ARG A 152 -29.95 14.87 48.43
C ARG A 152 -31.39 15.11 48.91
N SER A 153 -32.39 14.56 48.22
CA SER A 153 -33.79 14.59 48.65
C SER A 153 -34.12 13.66 49.83
N ALA A 154 -33.29 12.65 50.11
CA ALA A 154 -33.49 11.74 51.25
C ALA A 154 -32.85 12.25 52.56
N ILE A 155 -31.97 13.26 52.48
CA ILE A 155 -31.26 13.86 53.63
C ILE A 155 -31.89 15.21 54.03
N ALA A 156 -32.68 15.83 53.14
CA ALA A 156 -33.48 17.03 53.43
C ALA A 156 -34.85 16.65 53.99
#